data_AF-A0A419GPQ3-F1
#
_entry.id   AF-A0A419GPQ3-F1
#
_cell.length_a   1.000
_cell.length_b   1.000
_cell.length_c   1.000
_cell.angle_alpha   90.00
_cell.angle_beta   90.00
_cell.angle_gamma   90.00
#
_symmetry.space_group_name_H-M   'P 1'
#
loop_
_entity.id
_entity.type
_entity.pdbx_description
1 polymer ?
#
loop_
_entity_poly.entity_id
_entity_poly.type
_entity_poly.pdbx_seq_one_letter_code
_entity_poly.pdbx_strand_id
1 'polypeptide(L)'
;MSTKKLRQKYFVSREIRISIALIILWSLLVTAFFTYFAKELGDKIGHGSLLFIIVMAGYIIIVVVLTMLFSHRLIGPFQRLKTEIRLIIAGEYARRLSVRKSDDVYIKSFINEVNKILTELERMHSYREGMAKQIDSELLGFISLIEEGETTKEKLREMVLSFHKKIKSLEKKFES
;
A
#
# COMPACT_ATOMS: atom_id res chain seq x y z
N MET A 1 -4.95 22.37 -7.97
CA MET A 1 -4.15 21.15 -7.69
C MET A 1 -2.87 21.48 -6.89
N SER A 2 -3.06 22.20 -5.77
CA SER A 2 -2.69 21.84 -4.38
C SER A 2 -1.18 21.75 -4.07
N THR A 3 -0.65 22.90 -3.67
CA THR A 3 0.64 23.15 -3.00
C THR A 3 0.99 22.19 -1.85
N LYS A 4 0.01 21.44 -1.32
CA LYS A 4 0.22 20.37 -0.32
C LYS A 4 1.05 19.20 -0.85
N LYS A 5 0.89 18.79 -2.13
CA LYS A 5 1.64 17.65 -2.71
C LYS A 5 3.14 17.95 -2.88
N LEU A 6 3.48 19.18 -3.22
CA LEU A 6 4.88 19.62 -3.37
C LEU A 6 5.60 19.67 -2.02
N ARG A 7 4.96 20.20 -0.97
CA ARG A 7 5.54 20.19 0.38
C ARG A 7 5.85 18.79 0.89
N GLN A 8 4.96 17.82 0.63
CA GLN A 8 5.12 16.45 1.10
C GLN A 8 6.30 15.72 0.42
N LYS A 9 6.51 15.94 -0.89
CA LYS A 9 7.64 15.33 -1.62
C LYS A 9 9.01 15.87 -1.17
N TYR A 10 9.10 17.17 -0.88
CA TYR A 10 10.32 17.78 -0.33
C TYR A 10 10.61 17.35 1.11
N PHE A 11 9.58 17.11 1.91
CA PHE A 11 9.73 16.64 3.30
C PHE A 11 10.30 15.21 3.37
N VAL A 12 9.73 14.28 2.58
CA VAL A 12 10.16 12.87 2.57
C VAL A 12 11.62 12.71 2.14
N SER A 13 12.06 13.47 1.12
CA SER A 13 13.46 13.44 0.69
C SER A 13 14.41 14.00 1.76
N ARG A 14 13.97 14.95 2.59
CA ARG A 14 14.78 15.52 3.68
C ARG A 14 14.89 14.55 4.85
N GLU A 15 13.81 13.88 5.23
CA GLU A 15 13.78 12.93 6.35
C GLU A 15 14.55 11.63 6.06
N ILE A 16 14.49 11.12 4.83
CA ILE A 16 15.30 9.96 4.42
C ILE A 16 16.80 10.31 4.49
N ARG A 17 17.19 11.50 4.01
CA ARG A 17 18.58 11.97 4.10
C ARG A 17 19.04 12.13 5.54
N ILE A 18 18.19 12.66 6.42
CA ILE A 18 18.48 12.76 7.85
C ILE A 18 18.62 11.35 8.46
N SER A 19 17.76 10.40 8.09
CA SER A 19 17.82 9.03 8.62
C SER A 19 19.10 8.31 8.19
N ILE A 20 19.51 8.44 6.92
CA ILE A 20 20.78 7.89 6.42
C ILE A 20 21.96 8.57 7.12
N ALA A 21 21.95 9.90 7.23
CA ALA A 21 22.99 10.64 7.95
C ALA A 21 23.09 10.20 9.42
N LEU A 22 21.94 9.94 10.07
CA LEU A 22 21.87 9.46 11.45
C LEU A 22 22.45 8.05 11.57
N ILE A 23 22.14 7.13 10.64
CA ILE A 23 22.70 5.77 10.63
C ILE A 23 24.23 5.82 10.45
N ILE A 24 24.72 6.64 9.52
CA ILE A 24 26.16 6.84 9.31
C ILE A 24 26.80 7.43 10.56
N LEU A 25 26.18 8.45 11.16
CA LEU A 25 26.67 9.08 12.39
C LEU A 25 26.73 8.10 13.55
N TRP A 26 25.69 7.29 13.76
CA TRP A 26 25.68 6.24 14.79
C TRP A 26 26.74 5.18 14.52
N SER A 27 26.91 4.74 13.27
CA SER A 27 27.95 3.79 12.90
C SER A 27 29.35 4.32 13.20
N LEU A 28 29.60 5.60 12.90
CA LEU A 28 30.88 6.25 13.18
C LEU A 28 31.11 6.45 14.68
N LEU A 29 30.09 6.90 15.42
CA LEU A 29 30.15 7.06 16.88
C LEU A 29 30.43 5.72 17.58
N VAL A 30 29.73 4.66 17.17
CA VAL A 30 29.93 3.31 17.70
C VAL A 30 31.35 2.83 17.42
N THR A 31 31.84 3.01 16.20
CA THR A 31 33.21 2.63 15.82
C THR A 31 34.25 3.42 16.63
N ALA A 32 34.09 4.74 16.76
CA ALA A 32 34.99 5.61 17.51
C ALA A 32 34.99 5.25 19.01
N PHE A 33 33.82 5.06 19.60
CA PHE A 33 33.65 4.64 20.99
C PHE A 33 34.38 3.32 21.25
N PHE A 34 34.18 2.31 20.41
CA PHE A 34 34.83 1.02 20.58
C PHE A 34 36.34 1.06 20.31
N THR A 35 36.80 1.87 19.36
CA THR A 35 38.24 2.05 19.10
C THR A 35 38.92 2.69 20.31
N TYR A 36 38.30 3.73 20.89
CA TYR A 36 38.78 4.36 22.11
C TYR A 36 38.78 3.37 23.29
N PHE A 37 37.67 2.66 23.49
CA PHE A 37 37.51 1.70 24.58
C PHE A 37 38.51 0.54 24.49
N ALA A 38 38.75 0.01 23.28
CA ALA A 38 39.76 -1.03 23.04
C ALA A 38 41.18 -0.54 23.35
N LYS A 39 41.51 0.71 23.01
CA LYS A 39 42.81 1.31 23.32
C LYS A 39 43.03 1.48 24.82
N GLU A 40 42.08 2.11 25.51
CA GLU A 40 42.18 2.37 26.96
C GLU A 40 42.25 1.07 27.79
N LEU A 41 41.54 0.03 27.34
CA LEU A 41 41.56 -1.28 27.98
C LEU A 41 42.81 -2.11 27.62
N GLY A 42 43.28 -2.01 26.38
CA GLY A 42 44.49 -2.69 25.91
C GLY A 42 45.75 -2.22 26.65
N ASP A 43 45.85 -0.92 26.89
CA ASP A 43 47.00 -0.31 27.59
C ASP A 43 47.04 -0.67 29.09
N LYS A 44 45.89 -1.00 29.71
CA LYS A 44 45.82 -1.27 31.17
C LYS A 44 45.91 -2.74 31.57
N ILE A 45 45.47 -3.67 30.73
CA ILE A 45 45.22 -5.06 31.19
C ILE A 45 46.19 -6.08 30.58
N GLY A 46 47.01 -5.73 29.59
CA GLY A 46 48.02 -6.65 28.99
C GLY A 46 47.44 -7.86 28.23
N HIS A 47 46.13 -8.15 28.40
CA HIS A 47 45.36 -9.18 27.72
C HIS A 47 44.35 -8.58 26.74
N GLY A 48 44.82 -7.73 25.81
CA GLY A 48 43.97 -6.99 24.88
C GLY A 48 43.02 -7.86 24.02
N SER A 49 43.38 -9.12 23.77
CA SER A 49 42.57 -10.06 22.99
C SER A 49 41.28 -10.49 23.69
N LEU A 50 41.32 -10.80 25.00
CA LEU A 50 40.13 -11.21 25.75
C LEU A 50 39.12 -10.06 25.89
N LEU A 51 39.61 -8.85 26.15
CA LEU A 51 38.75 -7.66 26.24
C LEU A 51 38.12 -7.31 24.89
N PHE A 52 38.89 -7.43 23.80
CA PHE A 52 38.37 -7.28 22.44
C PHE A 52 37.23 -8.27 22.15
N ILE A 53 37.38 -9.54 22.53
CA ILE A 53 36.33 -10.56 22.35
C ILE A 53 35.07 -10.21 23.14
N ILE A 54 35.20 -9.79 24.40
CA ILE A 54 34.06 -9.40 25.25
C ILE A 54 33.32 -8.20 24.64
N VAL A 55 34.06 -7.21 24.17
CA VAL A 55 33.51 -6.00 23.53
C VAL A 55 32.76 -6.36 22.23
N MET A 56 33.36 -7.20 21.38
CA MET A 56 32.72 -7.66 20.13
C MET A 56 31.48 -8.50 20.40
N ALA A 57 31.50 -9.36 21.43
CA ALA A 57 30.33 -10.13 21.84
C ALA A 57 29.18 -9.19 22.29
N GLY A 58 29.49 -8.16 23.09
CA GLY A 58 28.53 -7.14 23.47
C GLY A 58 27.93 -6.39 22.28
N TYR A 59 28.75 -6.03 21.29
CA TYR A 59 28.29 -5.42 20.05
C TYR A 59 27.31 -6.31 19.28
N ILE A 60 27.66 -7.59 19.09
CA ILE A 60 26.78 -8.56 18.41
C ILE A 60 25.43 -8.65 19.13
N ILE A 61 25.42 -8.71 20.45
CA ILE A 61 24.19 -8.74 21.24
C ILE A 61 23.33 -7.48 20.99
N ILE A 62 23.94 -6.28 21.05
CA ILE A 62 23.23 -5.02 20.80
C ILE A 62 22.64 -5.00 19.39
N VAL A 63 23.41 -5.39 18.37
CA VAL A 63 22.94 -5.44 16.98
C VAL A 63 21.78 -6.42 16.85
N VAL A 64 21.89 -7.64 17.39
CA VAL A 64 20.83 -8.65 17.35
C VAL A 64 19.55 -8.12 18.00
N VAL A 65 19.64 -7.51 19.19
CA VAL A 65 18.49 -6.94 19.90
C VAL A 65 17.84 -5.82 19.08
N LEU A 66 18.64 -4.88 18.56
CA LEU A 66 18.12 -3.80 17.72
C LEU A 66 17.44 -4.35 16.46
N THR A 67 18.08 -5.27 15.75
CA THR A 67 17.51 -5.90 14.55
C THR A 67 16.20 -6.61 14.88
N MET A 68 16.11 -7.33 16.00
CA MET A 68 14.89 -8.01 16.43
C MET A 68 13.76 -7.01 16.73
N LEU A 69 14.06 -5.92 17.43
CA LEU A 69 13.08 -4.86 17.73
C LEU A 69 12.57 -4.17 16.45
N PHE A 70 13.46 -3.80 15.54
CA PHE A 70 13.09 -3.19 14.26
C PHE A 70 12.31 -4.16 13.37
N SER A 71 12.76 -5.42 13.31
CA SER A 71 12.10 -6.49 12.56
C SER A 71 10.66 -6.70 13.05
N HIS A 72 10.45 -6.85 14.36
CA HIS A 72 9.11 -7.05 14.91
C HIS A 72 8.20 -5.84 14.67
N ARG A 73 8.73 -4.61 14.78
CA ARG A 73 7.96 -3.38 14.56
C ARG A 73 7.58 -3.15 13.10
N LEU A 74 8.41 -3.58 12.15
CA LEU A 74 8.17 -3.37 10.71
C LEU A 74 7.47 -4.56 10.05
N ILE A 75 7.97 -5.78 10.24
CA ILE A 75 7.49 -6.98 9.53
C ILE A 75 6.06 -7.33 9.91
N GLY A 76 5.68 -7.17 11.18
CA GLY A 76 4.34 -7.50 11.69
C GLY A 76 3.22 -6.75 10.95
N PRO A 77 3.26 -5.41 10.85
CA PRO A 77 2.34 -4.65 10.01
C PRO A 77 2.31 -5.11 8.55
N PHE A 78 3.46 -5.35 7.91
CA PHE A 78 3.51 -5.76 6.50
C PHE A 78 2.87 -7.13 6.26
N GLN A 79 3.06 -8.10 7.15
CA GLN A 79 2.40 -9.40 7.03
C GLN A 79 0.87 -9.29 7.10
N ARG A 80 0.35 -8.47 8.02
CA ARG A 80 -1.11 -8.22 8.11
C ARG A 80 -1.64 -7.56 6.85
N LEU A 81 -0.96 -6.52 6.38
CA LEU A 81 -1.31 -5.83 5.13
C LEU A 81 -1.31 -6.78 3.93
N LYS A 82 -0.33 -7.69 3.85
CA LYS A 82 -0.27 -8.70 2.78
C LYS A 82 -1.50 -9.61 2.78
N THR A 83 -1.97 -10.04 3.95
CA THR A 83 -3.18 -10.87 4.06
C THR A 83 -4.42 -10.10 3.61
N GLU A 84 -4.58 -8.86 4.08
CA GLU A 84 -5.71 -8.00 3.69
C GLU A 84 -5.72 -7.72 2.17
N ILE A 85 -4.55 -7.45 1.58
CA ILE A 85 -4.41 -7.24 0.13
C ILE A 85 -4.80 -8.50 -0.65
N ARG A 86 -4.45 -9.70 -0.16
CA ARG A 86 -4.85 -10.96 -0.82
C ARG A 86 -6.37 -11.12 -0.88
N LEU A 87 -7.09 -10.72 0.17
CA LEU A 87 -8.55 -10.78 0.21
C LEU A 87 -9.18 -9.77 -0.75
N ILE A 88 -8.61 -8.56 -0.84
CA ILE A 88 -9.03 -7.57 -1.83
C ILE A 88 -8.83 -8.09 -3.26
N ILE A 89 -7.68 -8.73 -3.53
CA ILE A 89 -7.40 -9.35 -4.84
C ILE A 89 -8.39 -10.49 -5.14
N ALA A 90 -8.88 -11.19 -4.12
CA ALA A 90 -9.89 -12.24 -4.26
C ALA A 90 -11.31 -11.70 -4.54
N GLY A 91 -11.49 -10.37 -4.59
CA GLY A 91 -12.76 -9.72 -4.97
C GLY A 91 -13.49 -9.02 -3.81
N GLU A 92 -12.95 -9.04 -2.59
CA GLU A 92 -13.53 -8.30 -1.44
C GLU A 92 -13.18 -6.80 -1.51
N TYR A 93 -13.66 -6.08 -2.53
CA TYR A 93 -13.31 -4.67 -2.75
C TYR A 93 -13.79 -3.69 -1.67
N ALA A 94 -14.83 -4.06 -0.89
CA ALA A 94 -15.31 -3.26 0.23
C ALA A 94 -14.36 -3.23 1.44
N ARG A 95 -13.38 -4.16 1.48
CA ARG A 95 -12.41 -4.25 2.57
C ARG A 95 -11.47 -3.05 2.56
N ARG A 96 -11.02 -2.62 3.74
CA ARG A 96 -10.08 -1.50 3.92
C ARG A 96 -8.89 -1.94 4.74
N LEU A 97 -7.72 -1.44 4.34
CA LEU A 97 -6.48 -1.70 5.05
C LEU A 97 -6.47 -0.90 6.35
N SER A 98 -6.08 -1.55 7.45
CA SER A 98 -5.95 -0.91 8.76
C SER A 98 -4.59 -1.21 9.40
N VAL A 99 -4.10 -0.26 10.18
CA VAL A 99 -2.84 -0.36 10.93
C VAL A 99 -3.06 0.11 12.36
N ARG A 100 -2.22 -0.33 13.30
CA ARG A 100 -2.37 0.01 14.72
C ARG A 100 -2.04 1.48 14.96
N LYS A 101 -2.59 2.04 16.03
CA LYS A 101 -2.23 3.40 16.50
C LYS A 101 -0.74 3.52 16.85
N SER A 102 -0.10 2.43 17.28
CA SER A 102 1.33 2.36 17.57
C SER A 102 2.23 2.22 16.34
N ASP A 103 1.65 1.90 15.17
CA ASP A 103 2.42 1.70 13.95
C ASP A 103 2.96 3.05 13.44
N ASP A 104 4.00 2.98 12.63
CA ASP A 104 4.71 4.14 12.11
C ASP A 104 3.79 5.10 11.32
N VAL A 105 4.02 6.42 11.46
CA VAL A 105 3.17 7.45 10.84
C VAL A 105 3.22 7.40 9.32
N TYR A 106 4.36 7.04 8.72
CA TYR A 106 4.51 6.90 7.28
C TYR A 106 3.72 5.70 6.76
N ILE A 107 3.74 4.58 7.49
CA ILE A 107 2.91 3.41 7.15
C ILE A 107 1.43 3.82 7.15
N LYS A 108 0.96 4.54 8.19
CA LYS A 108 -0.42 5.04 8.24
C LYS A 108 -0.76 5.94 7.06
N SER A 109 0.11 6.88 6.72
CA SER A 109 -0.10 7.78 5.58
C SER A 109 -0.17 7.01 4.27
N PHE A 110 0.70 6.02 4.08
CA PHE A 110 0.70 5.16 2.90
C PHE A 110 -0.62 4.38 2.81
N ILE A 111 -1.06 3.76 3.91
CA ILE A 111 -2.30 3.00 3.97
C ILE A 111 -3.54 3.85 3.67
N ASN A 112 -3.56 5.10 4.13
CA ASN A 112 -4.64 6.02 3.77
C ASN A 112 -4.69 6.31 2.27
N GLU A 113 -3.55 6.47 1.60
CA GLU A 113 -3.53 6.64 0.14
C GLU A 113 -3.95 5.36 -0.59
N VAL A 114 -3.53 4.19 -0.11
CA VAL A 114 -3.97 2.91 -0.68
C VAL A 114 -5.49 2.75 -0.54
N ASN A 115 -6.06 3.09 0.62
CA ASN A 115 -7.51 3.03 0.82
C ASN A 115 -8.30 3.96 -0.13
N LYS A 116 -7.74 5.10 -0.54
CA LYS A 116 -8.36 5.92 -1.60
C LYS A 116 -8.36 5.19 -2.94
N ILE A 117 -7.26 4.53 -3.30
CA ILE A 117 -7.19 3.71 -4.52
C ILE A 117 -8.23 2.58 -4.47
N LEU A 118 -8.36 1.91 -3.32
CA LEU A 118 -9.37 0.88 -3.12
C LEU A 118 -10.80 1.41 -3.27
N THR A 119 -11.04 2.66 -2.84
CA THR A 119 -12.35 3.30 -2.97
C THR A 119 -12.69 3.56 -4.44
N GLU A 120 -11.72 4.01 -5.24
CA GLU A 120 -11.91 4.16 -6.69
C GLU A 120 -12.11 2.81 -7.38
N LEU A 121 -11.36 1.77 -6.98
CA LEU A 121 -11.54 0.41 -7.51
C LEU A 121 -12.94 -0.15 -7.21
N GLU A 122 -13.43 0.03 -5.98
CA GLU A 122 -14.78 -0.38 -5.59
C GLU A 122 -15.85 0.37 -6.37
N ARG A 123 -15.65 1.68 -6.60
CA ARG A 123 -16.55 2.49 -7.43
C ARG A 123 -16.59 1.99 -8.87
N MET A 124 -15.43 1.70 -9.45
CA MET A 124 -15.31 1.14 -10.80
C MET A 124 -16.00 -0.23 -10.90
N HIS A 125 -15.81 -1.09 -9.90
CA HIS A 125 -16.46 -2.40 -9.87
C HIS A 125 -17.98 -2.27 -9.79
N SER A 126 -18.48 -1.48 -8.83
CA SER A 126 -19.91 -1.24 -8.65
C SER A 126 -20.57 -0.65 -9.89
N TYR A 127 -19.87 0.26 -10.58
CA TYR A 127 -20.32 0.84 -11.83
C TYR A 127 -20.43 -0.21 -12.95
N ARG A 128 -19.41 -1.07 -13.11
CA ARG A 128 -19.43 -2.17 -14.09
C ARG A 128 -20.55 -3.16 -13.81
N GLU A 129 -20.77 -3.52 -12.55
CA GLU A 129 -21.87 -4.41 -12.16
C GLU A 129 -23.24 -3.77 -12.45
N GLY A 130 -23.39 -2.47 -12.17
CA GLY A 130 -24.59 -1.71 -12.53
C GLY A 130 -24.86 -1.68 -14.03
N MET A 131 -23.81 -1.45 -14.84
CA MET A 131 -23.91 -1.52 -16.30
C MET A 131 -24.32 -2.91 -16.79
N ALA A 132 -23.71 -3.97 -16.24
CA ALA A 132 -24.04 -5.34 -16.60
C ALA A 132 -25.51 -5.66 -16.31
N LYS A 133 -26.02 -5.29 -15.13
CA LYS A 133 -27.43 -5.46 -14.75
C LYS A 133 -28.37 -4.68 -15.67
N GLN A 134 -28.01 -3.45 -16.04
CA GLN A 134 -28.81 -2.65 -16.96
C GLN A 134 -28.87 -3.28 -18.37
N ILE A 135 -27.72 -3.72 -18.89
CA ILE A 135 -27.63 -4.43 -20.17
C ILE A 135 -28.49 -5.69 -20.14
N ASP A 136 -28.35 -6.50 -19.09
CA ASP A 136 -29.10 -7.75 -18.92
C ASP A 136 -30.61 -7.51 -18.89
N SER A 137 -31.06 -6.48 -18.15
CA SER A 137 -32.48 -6.13 -18.09
C SER A 137 -33.07 -5.68 -19.43
N GLU A 138 -32.31 -4.93 -20.24
CA GLU A 138 -32.76 -4.49 -21.57
C GLU A 138 -32.78 -5.66 -22.56
N LEU A 139 -31.80 -6.57 -22.49
CA LEU A 139 -31.77 -7.79 -23.30
C LEU A 139 -32.94 -8.73 -22.97
N LEU A 140 -33.27 -8.90 -21.69
CA LEU A 140 -34.47 -9.63 -21.27
C LEU A 140 -35.75 -8.99 -21.80
N GLY A 141 -35.82 -7.65 -21.81
CA GLY A 141 -36.93 -6.92 -22.43
C GLY A 141 -37.03 -7.13 -23.95
N PHE A 142 -35.90 -7.32 -24.64
CA PHE A 142 -35.92 -7.70 -26.06
C PHE A 142 -36.43 -9.13 -26.27
N ILE A 143 -36.01 -10.06 -25.42
CA ILE A 143 -36.44 -11.47 -25.49
C ILE A 143 -37.96 -11.55 -25.31
N SER A 144 -38.53 -10.89 -24.29
CA SER A 144 -39.97 -10.93 -24.04
C SER A 144 -40.78 -10.38 -25.22
N LEU A 145 -40.34 -9.28 -25.82
CA LEU A 145 -41.02 -8.66 -26.96
C LEU A 145 -40.92 -9.49 -28.27
N ILE A 146 -39.88 -10.31 -28.40
CA ILE A 146 -39.76 -11.25 -29.53
C ILE A 146 -40.68 -12.45 -29.29
N GLU A 147 -40.73 -12.97 -28.06
CA GLU A 147 -41.59 -14.11 -27.69
C GLU A 147 -43.09 -13.79 -27.81
N GLU A 148 -43.50 -12.54 -27.55
CA GLU A 148 -44.88 -12.07 -27.70
C GLU A 148 -45.36 -12.01 -29.17
N GLY A 149 -44.48 -12.18 -30.16
CA GLY A 149 -44.85 -12.36 -31.58
C GLY A 149 -45.38 -11.11 -32.30
N GLU A 150 -45.60 -9.98 -31.62
CA GLU A 150 -46.16 -8.73 -32.18
C GLU A 150 -45.10 -7.66 -32.51
N THR A 151 -43.87 -8.05 -32.82
CA THR A 151 -42.79 -7.09 -33.13
C THR A 151 -42.57 -6.93 -34.63
N THR A 152 -42.92 -5.76 -35.16
CA THR A 152 -42.52 -5.37 -36.52
C THR A 152 -41.01 -5.14 -36.59
N LYS A 153 -40.43 -5.36 -37.77
CA LYS A 153 -38.99 -5.17 -38.04
C LYS A 153 -38.53 -3.76 -37.68
N GLU A 154 -39.38 -2.76 -37.90
CA GLU A 154 -39.15 -1.35 -37.59
C GLU A 154 -39.05 -1.12 -36.08
N LYS A 155 -39.97 -1.68 -35.27
CA LYS A 155 -39.92 -1.60 -33.81
C LYS A 155 -38.65 -2.23 -33.25
N LEU A 156 -38.26 -3.40 -33.78
CA LEU A 156 -37.03 -4.08 -33.38
C LEU A 156 -35.80 -3.22 -33.70
N ARG A 157 -35.76 -2.60 -34.88
CA ARG A 157 -34.68 -1.70 -35.29
C ARG A 157 -34.59 -0.47 -34.39
N GLU A 158 -35.71 0.16 -34.06
CA GLU A 158 -35.75 1.32 -33.16
C GLU A 158 -35.23 0.96 -31.76
N MET A 159 -35.63 -0.19 -31.24
CA MET A 159 -35.14 -0.69 -29.95
C MET A 159 -33.63 -0.91 -29.93
N VAL A 160 -33.08 -1.62 -30.93
CA VAL A 160 -31.64 -1.85 -31.04
C VAL A 160 -30.88 -0.52 -31.13
N LEU A 161 -31.39 0.44 -31.90
CA LEU A 161 -30.80 1.79 -32.00
C LEU A 161 -30.86 2.54 -30.67
N SER A 162 -31.97 2.44 -29.93
CA SER A 162 -32.13 3.06 -28.62
C SER A 162 -31.15 2.47 -27.59
N PHE A 163 -30.96 1.16 -27.62
CA PHE A 163 -30.04 0.44 -26.75
C PHE A 163 -28.59 0.77 -27.06
N HIS A 164 -28.22 0.82 -28.35
CA HIS A 164 -26.90 1.29 -28.76
C HIS A 164 -26.61 2.72 -28.27
N LYS A 165 -27.59 3.63 -28.38
CA LYS A 165 -27.46 5.00 -27.84
C LYS A 165 -27.27 5.01 -26.32
N LYS A 166 -27.99 4.15 -25.58
CA LYS A 166 -27.83 3.99 -24.12
C LYS A 166 -26.45 3.44 -23.75
N ILE A 167 -25.94 2.41 -24.43
CA ILE A 167 -24.58 1.89 -24.20
C ILE A 167 -23.54 2.99 -24.42
N LYS A 168 -23.66 3.75 -25.51
CA LYS A 168 -22.73 4.83 -25.82
C LYS A 168 -22.77 5.98 -24.81
N SER A 169 -23.91 6.23 -24.17
CA SER A 169 -24.01 7.25 -23.12
C SER A 169 -23.47 6.76 -21.77
N LEU A 170 -23.61 5.46 -21.49
CA LEU A 170 -22.94 4.82 -20.35
C LEU A 170 -21.43 4.88 -20.50
N GLU A 171 -20.87 4.48 -21.64
CA GLU A 171 -19.43 4.53 -21.91
C GLU A 171 -18.83 5.93 -21.63
N LYS A 172 -19.50 7.00 -22.07
CA LYS A 172 -19.07 8.38 -21.81
C LYS A 172 -19.09 8.78 -20.33
N LYS A 173 -20.01 8.22 -19.52
CA LYS A 173 -20.06 8.48 -18.07
C LYS A 173 -18.92 7.81 -17.31
N PHE A 174 -18.28 6.78 -17.88
CA PHE A 174 -17.14 6.12 -17.27
C PHE A 174 -15.83 6.90 -17.44
N GLU A 175 -15.72 7.69 -18.51
CA GLU A 175 -14.53 8.48 -18.83
C GLU A 175 -14.47 9.84 -18.09
N SER A 176 -15.58 10.28 -17.48
CA SER A 176 -15.70 11.55 -16.74
C SER A 176 -15.50 11.41 -15.23
#